data_AF-A0A2K3NIJ6-F1
#
_entry.id   AF-A0A2K3NIJ6-F1
#
_cell.length_a   1.000
_cell.length_b   1.000
_cell.length_c   1.000
_cell.angle_alpha   90.00
_cell.angle_beta   90.00
_cell.angle_gamma   90.00
#
_symmetry.space_group_name_H-M   'P 1'
#
loop_
_entity.id
_entity.type
_entity.pdbx_description
1 polymer ?
#
loop_
_entity_poly.entity_id
_entity_poly.type
_entity_poly.pdbx_seq_one_letter_code
_entity_poly.pdbx_strand_id
1 'polypeptide(L)'
;MEENQGFVQPFIPKFEVYYDHWAMLMENLLRSKELWTQIEHGIVVAPANPTAEHTRLANESNIRDLKVKNYLFQAIDRTILETILERNTARDIWESMRRKYQRSTRVKRAQLQTLRREFEVLTMKDNESVEEYFARTLRHL
;
A
#
# COMPACT_ATOMS: atom_id res chain seq x y z
N MET A 1 31.40 27.80 4.78
CA MET A 1 30.03 27.82 4.21
C MET A 1 29.56 26.39 4.28
N GLU A 2 28.77 26.06 5.30
CA GLU A 2 28.17 24.72 5.42
C GLU A 2 27.15 24.56 4.30
N GLU A 3 27.37 23.57 3.45
CA GLU A 3 26.43 23.19 2.42
C GLU A 3 25.14 22.74 3.09
N ASN A 4 24.10 23.54 2.92
CA ASN A 4 22.72 23.19 3.21
C ASN A 4 22.34 22.03 2.28
N GLN A 5 22.72 20.81 2.65
CA GLN A 5 22.15 19.59 2.09
C GLN A 5 20.69 19.59 2.51
N GLY A 6 19.85 20.22 1.68
CA GLY A 6 18.41 20.17 1.82
C GLY A 6 18.02 18.70 1.84
N PHE A 7 17.77 18.16 3.03
CA PHE A 7 17.19 16.84 3.20
C PHE A 7 15.85 16.89 2.47
N VAL A 8 15.82 16.40 1.24
CA VAL A 8 14.59 16.26 0.47
C VAL A 8 13.66 15.43 1.36
N GLN A 9 12.56 16.05 1.77
CA GLN A 9 11.56 15.37 2.58
C GLN A 9 11.19 14.07 1.85
N PRO A 10 11.30 12.90 2.51
CA PRO A 10 11.01 11.64 1.85
C PRO A 10 9.61 11.68 1.25
N PHE A 11 9.50 11.44 -0.06
CA PHE A 11 8.22 11.38 -0.74
C PHE A 11 7.39 10.26 -0.11
N ILE A 12 6.26 10.60 0.51
CA ILE A 12 5.35 9.63 1.10
C ILE A 12 4.53 9.03 -0.05
N PRO A 13 4.63 7.72 -0.33
CA PRO A 13 3.91 7.10 -1.43
C PRO A 13 2.41 7.15 -1.14
N LYS A 14 1.67 7.84 -2.01
CA LYS A 14 0.21 7.90 -1.96
C LYS A 14 -0.38 6.58 -2.44
N PHE A 15 -1.43 6.12 -1.77
CA PHE A 15 -2.18 4.94 -2.17
C PHE A 15 -3.26 5.34 -3.17
N GLU A 16 -3.22 4.73 -4.35
CA GLU A 16 -4.24 4.93 -5.39
C GLU A 16 -5.01 3.63 -5.62
N VAL A 17 -4.37 2.60 -6.20
CA VAL A 17 -5.05 1.34 -6.59
C VAL A 17 -4.21 0.09 -6.41
N TYR A 18 -2.89 0.17 -6.65
CA TYR A 18 -2.01 -0.99 -6.67
C TYR A 18 -1.38 -1.26 -5.30
N TYR A 19 -2.07 -2.04 -4.46
CA TYR A 19 -1.65 -2.34 -3.09
C TYR A 19 -0.24 -2.89 -3.02
N ASP A 20 0.13 -3.91 -3.80
CA ASP A 20 1.46 -4.52 -3.72
C ASP A 20 2.59 -3.50 -4.01
N HIS A 21 2.38 -2.62 -4.99
CA HIS A 21 3.36 -1.60 -5.35
C HIS A 21 3.47 -0.54 -4.26
N TRP A 22 2.33 -0.02 -3.79
CA TRP A 22 2.30 0.94 -2.69
C TRP A 22 2.91 0.36 -1.41
N ALA A 23 2.57 -0.88 -1.07
CA ALA A 23 3.06 -1.57 0.12
C ALA A 23 4.59 -1.72 0.07
N MET A 24 5.15 -2.10 -1.09
CA MET A 24 6.60 -2.17 -1.30
C MET A 24 7.29 -0.82 -1.03
N LEU A 25 6.76 0.28 -1.58
CA LEU A 25 7.33 1.62 -1.39
C LEU A 25 7.19 2.09 0.07
N MET A 26 6.02 1.90 0.67
CA MET A 26 5.75 2.31 2.05
C MET A 26 6.58 1.48 3.05
N GLU A 27 6.68 0.18 2.87
CA GLU A 27 7.54 -0.69 3.68
C GLU A 27 9.00 -0.23 3.60
N ASN A 28 9.51 0.05 2.40
CA ASN A 28 10.87 0.55 2.23
C ASN A 28 11.09 1.90 2.95
N LEU A 29 10.13 2.82 2.85
CA LEU A 29 10.16 4.09 3.58
C LEU A 29 10.23 3.86 5.10
N LEU A 30 9.37 2.99 5.64
CA LEU A 30 9.32 2.73 7.08
C LEU A 30 10.58 1.99 7.58
N ARG A 31 11.13 1.07 6.79
CA ARG A 31 12.40 0.39 7.09
C ARG A 31 13.57 1.37 7.10
N SER A 32 13.62 2.31 6.15
CA SER A 32 14.65 3.37 6.11
C SER A 32 14.64 4.28 7.35
N LYS A 33 13.53 4.28 8.10
CA LYS A 33 13.36 5.06 9.34
C LYS A 33 13.31 4.20 10.60
N GLU A 34 13.60 2.91 10.51
CA GLU A 34 13.54 1.95 11.63
C GLU A 34 12.17 1.86 12.31
N LEU A 35 11.11 2.14 11.56
CA LEU A 35 9.74 2.17 12.06
C LEU A 35 8.92 0.92 11.70
N TRP A 36 9.42 0.07 10.79
CA TRP A 36 8.71 -1.12 10.33
C TRP A 36 8.33 -2.10 11.46
N THR A 37 9.12 -2.13 12.53
CA THR A 37 8.87 -2.98 13.71
C THR A 37 7.49 -2.75 14.33
N GLN A 38 6.92 -1.54 14.22
CA GLN A 38 5.57 -1.25 14.71
C GLN A 38 4.47 -1.96 13.90
N ILE A 39 4.73 -2.23 12.61
CA ILE A 39 3.83 -3.03 11.76
C ILE A 39 4.05 -4.53 12.02
N GLU A 40 5.31 -4.97 12.08
CA GLU A 40 5.66 -6.39 12.18
C GLU A 40 5.36 -7.00 13.55
N HIS A 41 5.73 -6.29 14.62
CA HIS A 41 5.61 -6.77 15.99
C HIS A 41 4.48 -6.10 16.78
N GLY A 42 3.96 -4.97 16.30
CA GLY A 42 2.96 -4.18 17.03
C GLY A 42 3.60 -3.27 18.09
N ILE A 43 2.75 -2.69 18.93
CA ILE A 43 3.17 -1.81 20.02
C ILE A 43 3.59 -2.60 21.26
N VAL A 44 4.59 -2.08 21.97
CA VAL A 44 4.93 -2.56 23.31
C VAL A 44 3.89 -2.04 24.30
N VAL A 45 3.27 -2.96 25.05
CA VAL A 45 2.31 -2.64 26.10
C VAL A 45 2.95 -2.91 27.45
N ALA A 46 2.84 -1.95 28.37
CA ALA A 46 3.35 -2.12 29.72
C ALA A 46 2.57 -3.22 30.46
N PRO A 47 3.23 -4.08 31.25
CA PRO A 47 2.55 -5.11 32.04
C PRO A 47 1.73 -4.47 33.17
N ALA A 48 0.83 -5.24 33.79
CA ALA A 48 -0.09 -4.74 34.84
C ALA A 48 0.61 -4.07 36.04
N ASN A 49 1.83 -4.51 36.37
CA ASN A 49 2.69 -3.90 37.39
C ASN A 49 3.97 -3.37 36.70
N PRO A 50 3.91 -2.20 36.07
CA PRO A 50 5.02 -1.72 35.26
C PRO A 50 6.15 -1.16 36.13
N THR A 51 7.38 -1.56 35.81
CA THR A 51 8.57 -0.84 36.28
C THR A 51 8.70 0.49 35.52
N ALA A 52 9.52 1.41 36.04
CA ALA A 52 9.81 2.66 35.33
C ALA A 52 10.34 2.41 33.91
N GLU A 53 11.13 1.34 33.73
CA GLU A 53 11.67 0.95 32.43
C GLU A 53 10.56 0.47 31.47
N HIS A 54 9.65 -0.39 31.95
CA HIS A 54 8.53 -0.88 31.12
C HIS A 54 7.63 0.26 30.63
N THR A 55 7.33 1.23 31.50
CA THR A 55 6.55 2.42 31.14
C THR A 55 7.29 3.26 30.09
N ARG A 56 8.60 3.46 30.25
CA ARG A 56 9.42 4.19 29.27
C ARG A 56 9.38 3.54 27.90
N LEU A 57 9.57 2.22 27.83
CA LEU A 57 9.55 1.45 26.58
C LEU A 57 8.17 1.49 25.90
N ALA A 58 7.09 1.36 26.66
CA ALA A 58 5.73 1.44 26.12
C ALA A 58 5.42 2.83 25.55
N ASN A 59 5.87 3.90 26.22
CA ASN A 59 5.72 5.27 25.74
C ASN A 59 6.54 5.53 24.47
N GLU A 60 7.78 5.04 24.41
CA GLU A 60 8.64 5.14 23.23
C GLU A 60 8.04 4.38 22.03
N SER A 61 7.49 3.18 22.27
CA SER A 61 6.77 2.42 21.25
C SER A 61 5.53 3.16 20.76
N ASN A 62 4.74 3.76 21.65
CA ASN A 62 3.57 4.56 21.27
C ASN A 62 3.95 5.76 20.39
N ILE A 63 5.03 6.47 20.72
CA ILE A 63 5.51 7.60 19.91
C ILE A 63 5.93 7.11 18.51
N ARG A 64 6.59 5.95 18.42
CA ARG A 64 6.95 5.33 17.13
C ARG A 64 5.70 4.93 16.34
N ASP A 65 4.71 4.31 16.99
CA ASP A 65 3.44 3.94 16.35
C ASP A 65 2.73 5.17 15.77
N LEU A 66 2.61 6.25 16.54
CA LEU A 66 2.01 7.51 16.08
C LEU A 66 2.73 8.07 14.84
N LYS A 67 4.07 7.98 14.78
CA LYS A 67 4.83 8.38 13.57
C LYS A 67 4.44 7.53 12.36
N VAL A 68 4.30 6.22 12.52
CA VAL A 68 3.86 5.34 11.42
C VAL A 68 2.43 5.65 11.01
N LYS A 69 1.52 5.86 11.97
CA LYS A 69 0.13 6.28 11.68
C LYS A 69 0.10 7.56 10.85
N ASN A 70 0.94 8.55 11.18
CA ASN A 70 1.04 9.78 10.40
C ASN A 70 1.51 9.54 8.96
N TYR A 71 2.43 8.61 8.71
CA TYR A 71 2.80 8.21 7.35
C TYR A 71 1.65 7.55 6.61
N LEU A 72 0.94 6.61 7.25
CA LEU A 72 -0.18 5.91 6.65
C LEU A 72 -1.35 6.85 6.35
N PHE A 73 -1.68 7.77 7.25
CA PHE A 73 -2.73 8.78 7.04
C PHE A 73 -2.37 9.77 5.95
N GLN A 74 -1.09 10.16 5.83
CA GLN A 74 -0.66 10.97 4.70
C GLN A 74 -0.70 10.19 3.38
N ALA A 75 -0.60 8.87 3.40
CA ALA A 75 -0.63 8.05 2.21
C ALA A 75 -2.05 7.83 1.65
N ILE A 76 -3.10 7.96 2.47
CA ILE A 76 -4.48 7.65 2.07
C ILE A 76 -5.35 8.91 2.10
N ASP A 77 -6.40 8.92 1.27
CA ASP A 77 -7.40 9.98 1.30
C ASP A 77 -8.50 9.70 2.36
N ARG A 78 -9.40 10.68 2.52
CA ARG A 78 -10.53 10.59 3.46
C ARG A 78 -11.44 9.40 3.17
N THR A 79 -11.71 9.11 1.89
CA THR A 79 -12.59 8.03 1.46
C THR A 79 -12.04 6.67 1.87
N ILE A 80 -10.75 6.45 1.65
CA ILE A 80 -10.06 5.23 2.08
C ILE A 80 -10.03 5.16 3.61
N LEU A 81 -9.67 6.27 4.27
CA LEU A 81 -9.60 6.34 5.72
C LEU A 81 -10.94 5.93 6.36
N GLU A 82 -12.06 6.47 5.89
CA GLU A 82 -13.41 6.13 6.38
C GLU A 82 -13.72 4.63 6.32
N THR A 83 -13.10 3.91 5.39
CA THR A 83 -13.34 2.48 5.21
C THR A 83 -12.53 1.56 6.11
N ILE A 84 -11.53 2.09 6.83
CA ILE A 84 -10.69 1.33 7.75
C ILE A 84 -11.42 1.27 9.09
N LEU A 85 -11.88 0.13 9.59
CA LEU A 85 -12.65 0.10 10.85
C LEU A 85 -11.74 0.14 12.09
N GLU A 86 -10.61 -0.55 12.04
CA GLU A 86 -9.66 -0.66 13.15
C GLU A 86 -8.45 0.25 12.88
N ARG A 87 -8.25 1.24 13.75
CA ARG A 87 -7.19 2.27 13.61
C ARG A 87 -6.44 2.55 14.91
N ASN A 88 -6.46 1.59 15.85
CA ASN A 88 -5.88 1.77 17.17
C ASN A 88 -4.35 1.89 17.04
N THR A 89 -3.73 0.97 16.30
CA THR A 89 -2.29 0.96 15.99
C THR A 89 -2.02 1.17 14.50
N ALA A 90 -0.79 1.50 14.14
CA ALA A 90 -0.35 1.53 12.75
C ALA A 90 -0.50 0.17 12.06
N ARG A 91 -0.27 -0.92 12.82
CA ARG A 91 -0.46 -2.30 12.35
C ARG A 91 -1.90 -2.56 11.94
N ASP A 92 -2.88 -2.11 12.73
CA ASP A 92 -4.30 -2.30 12.42
C ASP A 92 -4.69 -1.62 11.09
N ILE A 93 -4.16 -0.42 10.86
CA ILE A 93 -4.37 0.34 9.63
C ILE A 93 -3.76 -0.42 8.45
N TRP A 94 -2.50 -0.84 8.56
CA TRP A 94 -1.79 -1.60 7.53
C TRP A 94 -2.51 -2.90 7.17
N GLU A 95 -2.93 -3.67 8.17
CA GLU A 95 -3.65 -4.94 8.00
C GLU A 95 -5.04 -4.74 7.39
N SER A 96 -5.74 -3.68 7.79
CA SER A 96 -7.03 -3.33 7.19
C SER A 96 -6.88 -2.97 5.71
N MET A 97 -5.85 -2.19 5.35
CA MET A 97 -5.54 -1.90 3.95
C MET A 97 -5.17 -3.18 3.18
N ARG A 98 -4.35 -4.05 3.76
CA ARG A 98 -3.96 -5.34 3.16
C ARG A 98 -5.17 -6.20 2.83
N ARG A 99 -6.02 -6.44 3.84
CA ARG A 99 -7.23 -7.25 3.70
C ARG A 99 -8.16 -6.72 2.60
N LYS A 100 -8.32 -5.40 2.53
CA LYS A 100 -9.25 -4.77 1.59
C LYS A 100 -8.71 -4.72 0.16
N TYR A 101 -7.45 -4.36 -0.04
CA TYR A 101 -6.95 -3.99 -1.37
C TYR A 101 -6.03 -5.02 -2.02
N GLN A 102 -5.35 -5.88 -1.27
CA GLN A 102 -4.39 -6.84 -1.83
C GLN A 102 -5.04 -7.79 -2.85
N ARG A 103 -6.21 -8.36 -2.52
CA ARG A 103 -6.94 -9.26 -3.42
C ARG A 103 -7.43 -8.53 -4.67
N SER A 104 -7.95 -7.31 -4.51
CA SER A 104 -8.44 -6.49 -5.63
C SER A 104 -7.31 -6.19 -6.62
N THR A 105 -6.13 -5.81 -6.13
CA THR A 105 -4.94 -5.57 -6.98
C THR A 105 -4.53 -6.83 -7.75
N ARG A 106 -4.53 -8.00 -7.10
CA ARG A 106 -4.19 -9.28 -7.76
C ARG A 106 -5.18 -9.64 -8.87
N VAL A 107 -6.48 -9.47 -8.64
CA VAL A 107 -7.53 -9.73 -9.64
C VAL A 107 -7.38 -8.77 -10.82
N LYS A 108 -7.23 -7.46 -10.58
CA LYS A 108 -7.03 -6.46 -11.64
C LYS A 108 -5.79 -6.75 -12.48
N ARG A 109 -4.69 -7.17 -11.83
CA ARG A 109 -3.46 -7.57 -12.52
C ARG A 109 -3.68 -8.79 -13.41
N ALA A 110 -4.39 -9.81 -12.93
CA ALA A 110 -4.71 -11.00 -13.70
C ALA A 110 -5.58 -10.66 -14.93
N GLN A 111 -6.63 -9.85 -14.75
CA GLN A 111 -7.48 -9.38 -15.85
C GLN A 111 -6.67 -8.60 -16.91
N LEU A 112 -5.79 -7.70 -16.48
CA LEU A 112 -4.92 -6.95 -17.39
C LEU A 112 -3.97 -7.86 -18.19
N GLN A 113 -3.43 -8.90 -17.56
CA GLN A 113 -2.58 -9.87 -18.24
C GLN A 113 -3.35 -10.70 -19.26
N THR A 114 -4.59 -11.11 -18.94
CA THR A 114 -5.47 -11.77 -19.90
C THR A 114 -5.73 -10.88 -21.10
N LEU A 115 -6.12 -9.61 -20.88
CA LEU A 115 -6.37 -8.66 -21.98
C LEU A 115 -5.14 -8.42 -22.85
N ARG A 116 -3.94 -8.33 -22.26
CA ARG A 116 -2.69 -8.21 -23.02
C ARG A 116 -2.44 -9.42 -23.91
N ARG A 117 -2.63 -10.62 -23.36
CA ARG A 117 -2.48 -11.86 -24.13
C ARG A 117 -3.50 -11.95 -25.27
N GLU A 118 -4.75 -11.59 -25.00
CA GLU A 118 -5.81 -11.53 -26.02
C GLU A 118 -5.45 -10.55 -27.14
N PHE A 119 -4.88 -9.39 -26.79
CA PHE A 119 -4.41 -8.40 -27.76
C PHE A 119 -3.18 -8.87 -28.56
N GLU A 120 -2.20 -9.53 -27.92
CA GLU A 120 -1.00 -10.07 -28.60
C GLU A 120 -1.34 -11.13 -29.64
N VAL A 121 -2.38 -11.95 -29.40
CA VAL A 121 -2.86 -12.96 -30.35
C VAL A 121 -3.97 -12.44 -31.27
N LEU A 122 -4.34 -11.16 -31.14
CA LEU A 122 -5.35 -10.52 -31.98
C LEU A 122 -4.74 -10.25 -33.36
N THR A 123 -4.92 -11.20 -34.26
CA THR A 123 -4.61 -11.05 -35.67
C THR A 123 -5.87 -11.19 -36.51
N MET A 124 -5.90 -10.52 -37.66
CA MET A 124 -6.95 -10.72 -38.65
C MET A 124 -6.76 -12.11 -39.27
N LYS A 125 -7.86 -12.86 -39.45
CA LYS A 125 -7.79 -14.18 -40.09
C LYS A 125 -7.80 -14.01 -41.61
N ASP A 126 -7.20 -14.96 -42.34
CA ASP A 126 -7.09 -14.91 -43.81
C ASP A 126 -8.46 -14.82 -44.53
N ASN A 127 -9.52 -15.30 -43.88
CA ASN A 127 -10.87 -15.36 -44.42
C ASN A 127 -11.84 -14.37 -43.74
N GLU A 128 -11.32 -13.39 -42.98
CA GLU A 128 -12.11 -12.41 -42.26
C GLU A 128 -12.05 -11.06 -42.99
N SER A 129 -13.19 -10.41 -43.21
CA SER A 129 -13.19 -9.04 -43.75
C SER A 129 -12.71 -8.02 -42.72
N VAL A 130 -12.35 -6.83 -43.18
CA VAL A 130 -11.96 -5.73 -42.29
C VAL A 130 -13.09 -5.39 -41.32
N GLU A 131 -14.33 -5.31 -41.80
CA GLU A 131 -15.52 -5.03 -40.99
C GLU A 131 -15.77 -6.14 -39.95
N GLU A 132 -15.58 -7.40 -40.32
CA GLU A 132 -15.73 -8.55 -39.41
C GLU A 132 -14.65 -8.54 -38.32
N TYR A 133 -13.42 -8.21 -38.69
CA TYR A 133 -12.30 -8.04 -37.77
C TYR A 133 -12.55 -6.92 -36.77
N PHE A 134 -13.01 -5.75 -37.23
CA PHE A 134 -13.39 -4.64 -36.35
C PHE A 134 -14.56 -5.03 -35.44
N ALA A 135 -15.59 -5.67 -35.98
CA ALA A 135 -16.73 -6.14 -35.19
C ALA A 135 -16.36 -7.21 -34.16
N ARG A 136 -15.41 -8.10 -34.47
CA ARG A 136 -14.87 -9.08 -33.51
C ARG A 136 -14.04 -8.38 -32.43
N THR A 137 -13.14 -7.49 -32.82
CA THR A 137 -12.29 -6.76 -31.88
C THR A 137 -13.10 -5.90 -30.91
N LEU A 138 -14.11 -5.18 -31.42
CA LEU A 138 -15.01 -4.35 -30.61
C LEU A 138 -15.95 -5.16 -29.71
N ARG A 139 -16.16 -6.46 -29.96
CA ARG A 139 -16.92 -7.34 -29.05
C ARG A 139 -16.11 -7.82 -27.85
N HIS A 140 -14.78 -7.68 -27.90
CA HIS A 140 -13.86 -8.07 -26.83
C HIS A 140 -13.34 -6.88 -26.02
N LEU A 141 -13.67 -5.65 -26.43
CA LEU A 141 -13.44 -4.40 -25.70
C LEU A 141 -14.68 -4.00 -24.89
#